data_AF-A0A962NE03-F1
#
_entry.id   AF-A0A962NE03-F1
#
_cell.length_a   1.000
_cell.length_b   1.000
_cell.length_c   1.000
_cell.angle_alpha   90.00
_cell.angle_beta   90.00
_cell.angle_gamma   90.00
#
_symmetry.space_group_name_H-M   'P 1'
#
loop_
_entity.id
_entity.type
_entity.pdbx_description
1 polymer ?
#
loop_
_entity_poly.entity_id
_entity_poly.type
_entity_poly.pdbx_seq_one_letter_code
_entity_poly.pdbx_strand_id
1 'polypeptide(L)'
;MEQFRGTTILSVRRHNSVVIGGDGQVTLGNTVMKGNARKVRRLYDDRVLAGFAGGTADAFTLFERFESKLQQYNGNLTRSAVELAKDWRTDRMLRRLEAMLIVADQTASLLITGNGDVVEQEHDLIAIGSG
;
A
#
# COMPACT_ATOMS: atom_id res chain seq x y z
N MET A 1 10.02 9.16 -19.88
CA MET A 1 9.64 7.73 -19.87
C MET A 1 8.15 7.68 -19.68
N GLU A 2 7.42 6.89 -20.48
CA GLU A 2 5.99 6.74 -20.27
C GLU A 2 5.75 6.10 -18.90
N GLN A 3 4.96 6.77 -18.06
CA GLN A 3 4.66 6.33 -16.71
C GLN A 3 3.70 5.13 -16.78
N PHE A 4 4.03 4.05 -16.08
CA PHE A 4 3.10 2.94 -15.91
C PHE A 4 1.86 3.45 -15.16
N ARG A 5 0.70 3.42 -15.81
CA ARG A 5 -0.57 3.63 -15.11
C ARG A 5 -0.96 2.31 -14.45
N GLY A 6 -0.91 2.33 -13.12
CA GLY A 6 -1.18 1.17 -12.29
C GLY A 6 -2.66 0.93 -12.03
N THR A 7 -2.92 -0.22 -11.42
CA THR A 7 -4.19 -0.60 -10.79
C THR A 7 -4.71 0.46 -9.82
N THR A 8 -6.02 0.56 -9.69
CA THR A 8 -6.73 1.24 -8.60
C THR A 8 -6.91 0.28 -7.44
N ILE A 9 -6.54 0.73 -6.24
CA ILE A 9 -6.76 0.04 -4.98
C ILE A 9 -7.70 0.87 -4.14
N LEU A 10 -8.72 0.23 -3.57
CA LEU A 10 -9.70 0.83 -2.70
C LEU A 10 -9.72 0.07 -1.36
N SER A 11 -9.62 0.80 -0.27
CA SER A 11 -9.91 0.33 1.08
C SER A 11 -11.22 0.95 1.56
N VAL A 12 -12.11 0.11 2.09
CA VAL A 12 -13.36 0.53 2.71
C VAL A 12 -13.46 -0.13 4.07
N ARG A 13 -13.66 0.68 5.10
CA ARG A 13 -14.01 0.24 6.45
C ARG A 13 -15.49 0.52 6.72
N ARG A 14 -16.11 -0.42 7.42
CA ARG A 14 -17.46 -0.26 7.97
C ARG A 14 -17.48 -0.92 9.33
N HIS A 15 -17.53 -0.10 10.38
CA HIS A 15 -17.36 -0.55 11.76
C HIS A 15 -16.05 -1.34 11.92
N ASN A 16 -16.12 -2.57 12.42
CA ASN A 16 -14.95 -3.43 12.68
C ASN A 16 -14.57 -4.31 11.47
N SER A 17 -15.16 -4.08 10.31
CA SER A 17 -14.84 -4.82 9.08
C SER A 17 -14.13 -3.91 8.09
N VAL A 18 -13.05 -4.42 7.50
CA VAL A 18 -12.31 -3.74 6.45
C VAL A 18 -12.15 -4.63 5.22
N VAL A 19 -12.27 -4.04 4.04
CA VAL A 19 -12.00 -4.70 2.77
C VAL A 19 -11.03 -3.83 1.99
N ILE A 20 -9.99 -4.47 1.45
CA ILE A 20 -9.14 -3.86 0.41
C ILE A 20 -9.36 -4.64 -0.88
N GLY A 21 -9.78 -3.92 -1.91
CA GLY A 21 -9.95 -4.45 -3.26
C GLY A 21 -9.09 -3.68 -4.25
N GLY A 22 -8.86 -4.26 -5.41
CA GLY A 22 -8.22 -3.58 -6.51
C GLY A 22 -8.40 -4.33 -7.83
N ASP A 23 -8.29 -3.61 -8.93
CA ASP A 23 -8.30 -4.23 -10.25
C ASP A 23 -6.91 -4.82 -10.58
N GLY A 24 -6.81 -5.46 -11.74
CA GLY A 24 -5.59 -6.15 -12.19
C GLY A 24 -4.93 -5.55 -13.41
N GLN A 25 -5.41 -4.41 -13.93
CA GLN A 25 -4.92 -3.82 -15.16
C GLN A 25 -3.56 -3.15 -14.97
N VAL A 26 -2.63 -3.46 -15.87
CA VAL A 26 -1.33 -2.79 -15.99
C VAL A 26 -1.22 -2.21 -17.38
N THR A 27 -1.04 -0.90 -17.47
CA THR A 27 -0.98 -0.17 -18.74
C THR A 27 0.39 0.49 -18.90
N LEU A 28 1.02 0.32 -20.06
CA LEU A 28 2.24 1.02 -20.46
C LEU A 28 1.88 1.96 -21.63
N GLY A 29 2.01 3.26 -21.40
CA GLY A 29 1.51 4.26 -22.36
C GLY A 29 0.01 4.09 -22.60
N ASN A 30 -0.34 3.80 -23.85
CA ASN A 30 -1.72 3.54 -24.29
C ASN A 30 -2.06 2.05 -24.45
N THR A 31 -1.17 1.14 -24.05
CA THR A 31 -1.33 -0.31 -24.27
C THR A 31 -1.53 -1.06 -22.95
N VAL A 32 -2.59 -1.87 -22.87
CA VAL A 32 -2.82 -2.80 -21.77
C VAL A 32 -1.85 -3.98 -21.89
N MET A 33 -0.99 -4.14 -20.90
CA MET A 33 0.03 -5.20 -20.86
C MET A 33 -0.48 -6.48 -20.21
N LYS A 34 -1.32 -6.35 -19.17
CA LYS A 34 -1.84 -7.50 -18.40
C LYS A 34 -3.07 -7.09 -17.60
N GLY A 35 -3.97 -8.05 -17.35
CA GLY A 35 -5.21 -7.83 -16.57
C GLY A 35 -5.31 -8.57 -15.23
N ASN A 36 -4.29 -9.32 -14.81
CA ASN A 36 -4.35 -10.17 -13.62
C ASN A 36 -3.28 -9.82 -12.57
N ALA A 37 -2.85 -8.56 -12.49
CA ALA A 37 -1.99 -8.12 -11.40
C ALA A 37 -2.71 -8.31 -10.05
N ARG A 38 -1.99 -8.80 -9.05
CA ARG A 38 -2.49 -8.92 -7.67
C ARG A 38 -1.63 -8.03 -6.80
N LYS A 39 -2.15 -6.85 -6.44
CA LYS A 39 -1.46 -5.86 -5.62
C LYS A 39 -2.07 -5.66 -4.24
N VAL A 40 -3.01 -6.53 -3.88
CA VAL A 40 -3.52 -6.68 -2.51
C VAL A 40 -2.91 -7.95 -1.92
N ARG A 41 -2.35 -7.84 -0.73
CA ARG A 41 -1.70 -8.94 -0.01
C ARG A 41 -2.12 -8.90 1.45
N ARG A 42 -2.21 -10.09 2.05
CA ARG A 42 -2.36 -10.25 3.49
C ARG A 42 -0.99 -10.38 4.15
N LEU A 43 -0.82 -9.70 5.28
CA LEU A 43 0.41 -9.57 6.04
C LEU A 43 0.13 -9.91 7.52
N TYR A 44 1.20 -10.19 8.27
CA TYR A 44 1.16 -10.43 9.72
C TYR A 44 0.10 -11.46 10.14
N ASP A 45 0.32 -12.72 9.72
CA ASP A 45 -0.59 -13.85 9.96
C ASP A 45 -2.02 -13.59 9.48
N ASP A 46 -2.14 -13.01 8.28
CA ASP A 46 -3.40 -12.63 7.65
C ASP A 46 -4.25 -11.58 8.40
N ARG A 47 -3.71 -10.95 9.43
CA ARG A 47 -4.40 -9.94 10.25
C ARG A 47 -4.38 -8.53 9.67
N VAL A 48 -3.44 -8.25 8.77
CA VAL A 48 -3.29 -6.95 8.11
C VAL A 48 -3.50 -7.09 6.61
N LEU A 49 -4.35 -6.25 6.04
CA LEU A 49 -4.51 -6.11 4.59
C LEU A 49 -3.59 -4.99 4.12
N ALA A 50 -2.87 -5.22 3.03
CA ALA A 50 -2.04 -4.21 2.39
C ALA A 50 -2.32 -4.15 0.89
N GLY A 51 -2.45 -2.95 0.35
CA GLY A 51 -2.73 -2.68 -1.05
C GLY A 51 -1.79 -1.60 -1.60
N PHE A 52 -1.30 -1.78 -2.81
CA PHE A 52 -0.23 -0.95 -3.35
C PHE A 52 -0.53 -0.44 -4.77
N ALA A 53 -0.20 0.82 -5.03
CA ALA A 53 -0.21 1.42 -6.37
C ALA A 53 1.20 1.88 -6.75
N GLY A 54 1.70 1.39 -7.89
CA GLY A 54 3.06 1.61 -8.40
C GLY A 54 3.60 0.39 -9.17
N GLY A 55 4.93 0.32 -9.32
CA GLY A 55 5.62 -0.81 -9.94
C GLY A 55 5.59 -2.09 -9.11
N THR A 56 5.48 -3.26 -9.76
CA THR A 56 5.35 -4.54 -9.05
C THR A 56 6.56 -4.85 -8.15
N ALA A 57 7.78 -4.49 -8.57
CA ALA A 57 9.00 -4.71 -7.77
C ALA A 57 9.01 -3.88 -6.48
N ASP A 58 8.53 -2.65 -6.56
CA ASP A 58 8.40 -1.72 -5.44
C ASP A 58 7.41 -2.26 -4.40
N ALA A 59 6.31 -2.85 -4.87
CA ALA A 59 5.29 -3.48 -4.04
C ALA A 59 5.88 -4.58 -3.14
N PHE A 60 6.67 -5.49 -3.72
CA PHE A 60 7.31 -6.57 -2.96
C PHE A 60 8.25 -6.03 -1.89
N THR A 61 9.07 -5.05 -2.25
CA THR A 61 10.02 -4.42 -1.31
C THR A 61 9.30 -3.77 -0.13
N LEU A 62 8.21 -3.04 -0.39
CA LEU A 62 7.45 -2.36 0.66
C LEU A 62 6.67 -3.34 1.54
N PHE A 63 6.10 -4.40 0.97
CA PHE A 63 5.44 -5.45 1.76
C PHE A 63 6.40 -6.16 2.69
N GLU A 64 7.58 -6.57 2.21
CA GLU A 64 8.57 -7.24 3.05
C GLU A 64 9.07 -6.34 4.19
N ARG A 65 9.33 -5.06 3.88
CA ARG A 65 9.73 -4.09 4.91
C ARG A 65 8.61 -3.84 5.91
N PHE A 66 7.37 -3.72 5.45
CA PHE A 66 6.23 -3.49 6.34
C PHE A 66 5.94 -4.71 7.23
N GLU A 67 6.03 -5.93 6.67
CA GLU A 67 5.93 -7.18 7.44
C GLU A 67 6.99 -7.20 8.56
N SER A 68 8.23 -6.85 8.26
CA SER A 68 9.30 -6.75 9.26
C SER A 68 8.97 -5.73 10.36
N LYS A 69 8.42 -4.56 10.01
CA LYS A 69 7.96 -3.56 11.00
C LYS A 69 6.78 -4.07 11.83
N LEU A 70 5.84 -4.82 11.25
CA LEU A 70 4.74 -5.43 11.98
C LEU A 70 5.27 -6.44 13.00
N GLN A 71 6.20 -7.30 12.61
CA GLN A 71 6.85 -8.25 13.53
C GLN A 71 7.60 -7.52 14.65
N GLN A 72 8.40 -6.50 14.31
CA GLN A 72 9.19 -5.72 15.27
C GLN A 72 8.32 -5.01 16.32
N TYR A 73 7.13 -4.56 15.95
CA TYR A 73 6.22 -3.82 16.83
C TYR A 73 4.98 -4.62 17.24
N ASN A 74 5.06 -5.96 17.18
CA ASN A 74 4.02 -6.89 17.62
C ASN A 74 2.64 -6.60 17.01
N GLY A 75 2.61 -6.21 15.74
CA GLY A 75 1.38 -5.95 14.99
C GLY A 75 0.76 -4.58 15.22
N ASN A 76 1.42 -3.66 15.91
CA ASN A 76 0.91 -2.29 16.07
C ASN A 76 0.93 -1.55 14.72
N LEU A 77 -0.22 -1.51 14.03
CA LEU A 77 -0.33 -0.98 12.68
C LEU A 77 0.20 0.45 12.54
N THR A 78 -0.27 1.37 13.38
CA THR A 78 0.11 2.80 13.34
C THR A 78 1.60 2.98 13.59
N ARG A 79 2.16 2.28 14.58
CA ARG A 79 3.60 2.36 14.86
C ARG A 79 4.42 1.81 13.71
N SER A 80 4.05 0.64 13.17
CA SER A 80 4.74 0.05 12.03
C SER A 80 4.66 0.95 10.79
N ALA A 81 3.53 1.63 10.58
CA ALA A 81 3.33 2.57 9.47
C ALA A 81 4.24 3.79 9.58
N VAL A 82 4.31 4.41 10.76
CA VAL A 82 5.20 5.55 11.03
C VAL A 82 6.67 5.17 10.85
N GLU A 83 7.08 3.99 11.32
CA GLU A 83 8.46 3.54 11.19
C GLU A 83 8.83 3.16 9.75
N LEU A 84 7.89 2.59 8.98
CA LEU A 84 8.08 2.43 7.53
C LEU A 84 8.21 3.78 6.84
N ALA A 85 7.35 4.75 7.15
CA ALA A 85 7.38 6.08 6.54
C ALA A 85 8.70 6.82 6.79
N LYS A 86 9.27 6.68 8.00
CA LYS A 86 10.60 7.18 8.34
C LYS A 86 11.70 6.52 7.50
N ASP A 87 11.67 5.19 7.39
CA ASP A 87 12.62 4.44 6.57
C ASP A 87 12.50 4.84 5.09
N TRP A 88 11.27 4.96 4.59
CA TRP A 88 10.98 5.34 3.21
C TRP A 88 11.53 6.72 2.88
N ARG A 89 11.35 7.69 3.78
CA ARG A 89 11.86 9.07 3.61
C ARG A 89 13.39 9.16 3.70
N THR A 90 14.05 8.26 4.43
CA THR A 90 15.50 8.36 4.67
C THR A 90 16.32 7.53 3.69
N ASP A 91 15.83 6.35 3.32
CA ASP A 91 16.48 5.43 2.39
C ASP A 91 16.52 6.03 0.97
N ARG A 92 17.73 6.09 0.38
CA ARG A 92 17.96 6.67 -0.95
C ARG A 92 17.26 5.89 -2.06
N MET A 93 17.13 4.57 -1.91
CA MET A 93 16.46 3.71 -2.88
C MET A 93 14.94 3.88 -2.76
N LEU A 94 14.40 3.83 -1.53
CA LEU A 94 12.96 3.92 -1.31
C LEU A 94 12.36 5.26 -1.74
N ARG A 95 13.08 6.37 -1.53
CA ARG A 95 12.63 7.71 -1.98
C ARG A 95 12.37 7.85 -3.48
N ARG A 96 12.93 6.96 -4.30
CA ARG A 96 12.74 6.99 -5.76
C ARG A 96 11.48 6.25 -6.19
N LEU A 97 10.81 5.56 -5.27
CA LEU A 97 9.60 4.82 -5.56
C LEU A 97 8.43 5.80 -5.74
N GLU A 98 7.86 5.83 -6.94
CA GLU A 98 6.62 6.56 -7.24
C GLU A 98 5.42 5.69 -6.84
N ALA A 99 5.20 5.60 -5.53
CA ALA A 99 4.39 4.55 -4.94
C ALA A 99 3.57 5.03 -3.75
N MET A 100 2.38 4.45 -3.60
CA MET A 100 1.51 4.62 -2.43
C MET A 100 1.10 3.25 -1.87
N LEU A 101 0.99 3.17 -0.55
CA LEU A 101 0.66 1.95 0.16
C LEU A 101 -0.51 2.21 1.11
N ILE A 102 -1.60 1.45 0.95
CA ILE A 102 -2.67 1.37 1.93
C ILE A 102 -2.42 0.16 2.81
N VAL A 103 -2.55 0.32 4.12
CA VAL A 103 -2.50 -0.78 5.10
C VAL A 103 -3.69 -0.67 6.04
N ALA A 104 -4.30 -1.79 6.41
CA ALA A 104 -5.45 -1.78 7.30
C ALA A 104 -5.56 -3.07 8.12
N ASP A 105 -6.04 -2.94 9.34
CA ASP A 105 -6.41 -4.06 10.21
C ASP A 105 -7.84 -3.88 10.74
N GLN A 106 -8.22 -4.57 11.82
CA GLN A 106 -9.57 -4.44 12.39
C GLN A 106 -9.84 -3.07 13.03
N THR A 107 -8.79 -2.28 13.30
CA THR A 107 -8.84 -1.05 14.10
C THR A 107 -8.63 0.22 13.28
N ALA A 108 -7.74 0.20 12.28
CA ALA A 108 -7.36 1.40 11.54
C ALA A 108 -7.06 1.12 10.05
N SER A 109 -7.21 2.16 9.22
CA SER A 109 -6.87 2.16 7.80
C SER A 109 -5.96 3.34 7.49
N LEU A 110 -4.74 3.08 7.02
CA LEU A 110 -3.69 4.08 6.85
C LEU A 110 -3.19 4.11 5.41
N LEU A 111 -2.98 5.32 4.90
CA LEU A 111 -2.22 5.61 3.69
C LEU A 111 -0.79 5.99 4.08
N ILE A 112 0.20 5.35 3.44
CA ILE A 112 1.62 5.62 3.59
C ILE A 112 2.17 6.06 2.23
N THR A 113 2.89 7.18 2.21
CA THR A 113 3.48 7.76 0.99
C THR A 113 5.02 7.75 1.05
N GLY A 114 5.66 7.79 -0.11
CA GLY A 114 7.12 7.92 -0.21
C GLY A 114 7.71 9.23 0.33
N ASN A 115 6.86 10.24 0.60
CA ASN A 115 7.27 11.48 1.24
C ASN A 115 7.41 11.33 2.77
N GLY A 116 6.99 10.18 3.32
CA GLY A 116 7.00 9.89 4.75
C GLY A 116 5.72 10.31 5.47
N ASP A 117 4.62 10.51 4.74
CA ASP A 117 3.32 10.82 5.33
C ASP A 117 2.61 9.53 5.75
N VAL A 118 1.92 9.57 6.89
CA VAL A 118 1.00 8.55 7.36
C VAL A 118 -0.34 9.23 7.63
N VAL A 119 -1.37 8.85 6.88
CA VAL A 119 -2.66 9.53 6.90
C VAL A 119 -3.77 8.52 7.12
N GLU A 120 -4.66 8.83 8.07
CA GLU A 120 -5.95 8.16 8.26
C GLU A 120 -7.04 9.03 7.63
N GLN A 121 -8.02 8.44 6.94
CA GLN A 121 -9.08 9.18 6.23
C GLN A 121 -10.34 9.30 7.09
N GLU A 122 -11.01 10.47 7.04
CA GLU A 122 -12.18 10.79 7.88
C GLU A 122 -13.44 9.96 7.56
N HIS A 123 -13.53 9.40 6.36
CA HIS A 123 -14.73 8.69 5.89
C HIS A 123 -14.51 7.19 5.67
N ASP A 124 -13.52 6.60 6.36
CA ASP A 124 -13.26 5.16 6.31
C ASP A 124 -12.98 4.60 4.90
N LEU A 125 -12.66 5.49 3.94
CA LEU A 125 -12.46 5.16 2.54
C LEU A 125 -11.13 5.74 2.06
N ILE A 126 -10.30 4.89 1.45
CA ILE A 126 -8.99 5.28 0.90
C ILE A 126 -8.86 4.71 -0.49
N ALA A 127 -8.56 5.55 -1.48
CA ALA A 127 -8.27 5.12 -2.84
C ALA A 127 -6.88 5.59 -3.27
N ILE A 128 -6.16 4.73 -4.00
CA ILE A 128 -4.89 5.04 -4.65
C ILE A 128 -4.87 4.39 -6.04
N GLY A 129 -4.10 4.94 -6.97
CA GLY A 129 -3.93 4.37 -8.31
C GLY A 129 -4.37 5.31 -9.43
N SER A 130 -4.76 4.75 -10.56
CA SER A 130 -4.98 5.51 -11.81
C SER A 130 -6.40 6.04 -12.00
N GLY A 131 -7.37 5.54 -11.24
CA GLY A 131 -8.79 5.90 -11.29
C GLY A 131 -9.34 6.16 -9.92
#